data_AF-A0A7C4MXD8-F1
#
_entry.id   AF-A0A7C4MXD8-F1
#
_cell.length_a   1.000
_cell.length_b   1.000
_cell.length_c   1.000
_cell.angle_alpha   90.00
_cell.angle_beta   90.00
_cell.angle_gamma   90.00
#
_symmetry.space_group_name_H-M   'P 1'
#
loop_
_entity.id
_entity.type
_entity.pdbx_description
1 polymer ?
#
loop_
_entity_poly.entity_id
_entity_poly.type
_entity_poly.pdbx_seq_one_letter_code
_entity_poly.pdbx_strand_id
1 'polypeptide(L)'
;MKLEIILINDSKLFFKEYLFERGDRKYAFNWVDASGKLLCRWDNAPHWPDVSTFPCHKHIGGKVISSKETTLEEVLEIIVKELKPQK
;
A
#
# COMPACT_ATOMS: atom_id res chain seq x y z
N MET A 1 4.40 -13.23 -4.95
CA MET A 1 3.65 -13.68 -3.76
C MET A 1 2.38 -12.85 -3.60
N LYS A 2 1.29 -13.44 -3.11
CA LYS A 2 0.04 -12.75 -2.76
C LYS A 2 -0.40 -13.22 -1.37
N LEU A 3 -0.73 -12.29 -0.47
CA LEU A 3 -1.13 -12.58 0.90
C LEU A 3 -2.23 -11.62 1.36
N GLU A 4 -2.97 -12.04 2.38
CA GLU A 4 -3.95 -11.25 3.12
C GLU A 4 -3.53 -11.26 4.59
N ILE A 5 -3.50 -10.09 5.22
CA ILE A 5 -3.23 -9.92 6.65
C ILE A 5 -4.49 -9.29 7.26
N ILE A 6 -5.06 -9.97 8.25
CA ILE A 6 -6.17 -9.44 9.05
C ILE A 6 -5.57 -8.85 10.34
N LEU A 7 -5.91 -7.60 10.62
CA LEU A 7 -5.40 -6.86 11.78
C LEU A 7 -6.41 -6.91 12.92
N ILE A 8 -5.95 -6.58 14.14
CA ILE A 8 -6.73 -6.68 15.38
C ILE A 8 -8.01 -5.83 15.41
N ASN A 9 -8.12 -4.83 14.53
CA ASN A 9 -9.31 -3.98 14.39
C ASN A 9 -10.19 -4.39 13.19
N ASP A 10 -10.03 -5.63 12.70
CA ASP A 10 -10.69 -6.21 11.53
C ASP A 10 -10.38 -5.53 10.18
N SER A 11 -9.53 -4.51 10.16
CA SER A 11 -8.98 -3.98 8.90
C SER A 11 -8.04 -4.99 8.25
N LYS A 12 -7.91 -4.92 6.92
CA LYS A 12 -7.20 -5.93 6.13
C LYS A 12 -6.18 -5.30 5.21
N LEU A 13 -5.00 -5.91 5.14
CA LEU A 13 -3.98 -5.59 4.14
C LEU A 13 -3.88 -6.74 3.13
N PHE A 14 -4.34 -6.49 1.91
CA PHE A 14 -4.09 -7.38 0.78
C PHE A 14 -2.82 -6.93 0.07
N PHE A 15 -1.82 -7.79 -0.02
CA PHE A 15 -0.61 -7.45 -0.76
C PHE A 15 -0.23 -8.45 -1.84
N LYS A 16 0.36 -7.90 -2.90
CA LYS A 16 1.00 -8.64 -3.97
C LYS A 16 2.38 -8.05 -4.18
N GLU A 17 3.38 -8.90 -4.29
CA GLU A 17 4.75 -8.48 -4.55
C GLU A 17 5.46 -9.49 -5.44
N TYR A 18 6.16 -9.00 -6.44
CA TYR A 18 6.88 -9.78 -7.43
C TYR A 18 8.28 -9.18 -7.60
N LEU A 19 9.30 -10.04 -7.51
CA LEU A 19 10.68 -9.73 -7.85
C LEU A 19 11.01 -10.49 -9.14
N PHE A 20 11.49 -9.77 -10.14
CA PHE A 20 11.89 -10.34 -11.42
C PHE A 20 13.40 -10.56 -11.46
N GLU A 21 13.87 -11.48 -12.30
CA GLU A 21 15.30 -11.85 -12.40
C GLU A 21 16.22 -10.65 -12.71
N ARG A 22 15.70 -9.64 -13.42
CA ARG A 22 16.43 -8.42 -13.78
C ARG A 22 16.49 -7.37 -12.66
N GLY A 23 15.92 -7.67 -11.49
CA GLY A 23 15.83 -6.75 -10.35
C GLY A 23 14.58 -5.87 -10.35
N ASP A 24 13.75 -5.91 -11.39
CA ASP A 24 12.48 -5.19 -11.39
C ASP A 24 11.60 -5.70 -10.24
N ARG A 25 10.86 -4.78 -9.64
CA ARG A 25 9.91 -5.06 -8.56
C ARG A 25 8.54 -4.56 -8.94
N LYS A 26 7.51 -5.36 -8.69
CA LYS A 26 6.11 -4.93 -8.78
C LYS A 26 5.40 -5.21 -7.47
N TYR A 27 4.68 -4.22 -6.96
CA TYR A 27 3.93 -4.39 -5.73
C TYR A 27 2.58 -3.66 -5.77
N ALA A 28 1.65 -4.17 -4.97
CA ALA A 28 0.42 -3.49 -4.62
C ALA A 28 0.05 -3.84 -3.19
N PHE A 29 -0.01 -2.85 -2.31
CA PHE A 29 -0.42 -2.96 -0.91
C PHE A 29 -1.78 -2.27 -0.77
N ASN A 30 -2.85 -3.02 -0.51
CA ASN A 30 -4.23 -2.50 -0.42
C ASN A 30 -4.72 -2.64 1.01
N TRP A 31 -4.77 -1.54 1.75
CA TRP A 31 -5.30 -1.51 3.10
C TRP A 31 -6.75 -1.03 3.09
N VAL A 32 -7.65 -1.85 3.62
CA VAL A 32 -9.08 -1.58 3.71
C VAL A 32 -9.55 -1.67 5.15
N ASP A 33 -10.58 -0.90 5.51
CA ASP A 33 -11.22 -1.03 6.81
C ASP A 33 -12.06 -2.32 6.91
N ALA A 34 -12.66 -2.57 8.09
CA ALA A 34 -13.49 -3.74 8.33
C ALA A 34 -14.72 -3.84 7.40
N SER A 35 -15.18 -2.72 6.83
CA SER A 35 -16.27 -2.68 5.85
C SER A 35 -15.81 -2.95 4.40
N GLY A 36 -14.49 -3.05 4.18
CA GLY A 36 -13.89 -3.18 2.86
C GLY A 36 -13.65 -1.86 2.15
N LYS A 37 -13.87 -0.72 2.79
CA LYS A 37 -13.57 0.59 2.19
C LYS A 37 -12.05 0.80 2.16
N LEU A 38 -11.55 1.27 1.01
CA LEU A 38 -10.14 1.56 0.84
C LEU A 38 -9.69 2.69 1.77
N LEU A 39 -8.77 2.39 2.67
CA LEU A 39 -8.07 3.36 3.51
C LEU A 39 -6.88 3.94 2.75
N CYS A 40 -6.02 3.07 2.22
CA CYS A 40 -4.89 3.46 1.39
C CYS A 40 -4.45 2.30 0.50
N ARG A 41 -3.99 2.60 -0.71
CA ARG A 41 -3.27 1.64 -1.56
C ARG A 41 -1.94 2.21 -2.03
N TRP A 42 -0.86 1.47 -1.87
CA TRP A 42 0.44 1.78 -2.46
C TRP A 42 0.70 0.87 -3.65
N ASP A 43 1.18 1.43 -4.77
CA ASP A 43 1.26 0.76 -6.06
C ASP A 43 2.41 1.36 -6.88
N ASN A 44 3.06 0.55 -7.72
CA ASN A 44 4.08 1.00 -8.67
C ASN A 44 3.76 0.63 -10.13
N ALA A 45 2.48 0.37 -10.44
CA ALA A 45 2.00 0.24 -11.81
C ALA A 45 2.11 1.59 -12.54
N PRO A 46 2.60 1.60 -13.80
CA PRO A 46 2.91 2.82 -14.55
C PRO A 46 1.67 3.50 -15.14
N HIS A 47 0.63 3.73 -14.34
CA HIS A 47 -0.63 4.34 -14.78
C HIS A 47 -0.64 5.88 -14.69
N TRP A 48 0.24 6.47 -13.88
CA TRP A 48 0.18 7.90 -13.51
C TRP A 48 1.50 8.64 -13.80
N PRO A 49 1.83 8.88 -15.08
CA PRO A 49 3.10 9.49 -15.49
C PRO A 49 3.36 10.89 -14.91
N ASP A 50 2.30 11.64 -14.59
CA ASP A 50 2.41 13.00 -14.05
C ASP A 50 2.68 13.06 -12.54
N VAL A 51 2.69 11.92 -11.85
CA VAL A 51 3.06 11.86 -10.44
C VAL A 51 4.58 11.97 -10.30
N SER A 52 5.05 12.87 -9.44
CA SER A 52 6.48 13.17 -9.26
C SER A 52 7.35 11.97 -8.89
N THR A 53 6.76 10.92 -8.32
CA THR A 53 7.43 9.67 -7.94
C THR A 53 7.17 8.51 -8.91
N PHE A 54 6.76 8.80 -10.15
CA PHE A 54 6.44 7.79 -11.15
C PHE A 54 7.52 6.68 -11.23
N PRO A 55 7.13 5.39 -11.22
CA PRO A 55 5.76 4.88 -11.28
C PRO A 55 5.08 4.72 -9.90
N CYS A 56 5.80 4.99 -8.81
CA CYS A 56 5.33 4.81 -7.45
C CYS A 56 4.28 5.88 -7.10
N HIS A 57 3.15 5.43 -6.58
CA HIS A 57 2.06 6.30 -6.17
C HIS A 57 1.25 5.65 -5.04
N LYS A 58 0.38 6.43 -4.39
CA LYS A 58 -0.63 5.88 -3.50
C LYS A 58 -2.02 6.46 -3.75
N HIS A 59 -3.03 5.63 -3.55
CA HIS A 59 -4.45 5.98 -3.60
C HIS A 59 -4.94 6.22 -2.17
N ILE A 60 -5.48 7.39 -1.89
CA ILE A 60 -6.02 7.74 -0.58
C ILE A 60 -7.19 8.72 -0.75
N GLY A 61 -8.33 8.44 -0.12
CA GLY A 61 -9.51 9.30 -0.20
C GLY A 61 -9.99 9.58 -1.63
N GLY A 62 -9.85 8.62 -2.54
CA GLY A 62 -10.22 8.77 -3.95
C GLY A 62 -9.23 9.58 -4.81
N LYS A 63 -8.07 9.98 -4.26
CA LYS A 63 -7.03 10.72 -4.97
C LYS A 63 -5.81 9.83 -5.18
N VAL A 64 -5.08 10.10 -6.27
CA VAL A 64 -3.75 9.55 -6.52
C VAL A 64 -2.71 10.62 -6.19
N ILE A 65 -1.76 10.28 -5.33
CA ILE A 65 -0.69 11.19 -4.93
C ILE A 65 0.67 10.49 -4.97
N SER A 66 1.73 11.30 -4.98
CA SER A 66 3.10 10.82 -4.91
C SER A 66 3.34 9.99 -3.65
N SER A 67 4.10 8.92 -3.82
CA SER A 67 4.60 8.08 -2.74
C SER A 67 5.98 7.60 -3.15
N LYS A 68 6.94 7.62 -2.22
CA LYS A 68 8.18 6.88 -2.42
C LYS A 68 7.89 5.42 -2.72
N GLU A 69 8.83 4.76 -3.39
CA GLU A 69 8.85 3.29 -3.40
C GLU A 69 8.77 2.79 -1.97
N THR A 70 7.96 1.75 -1.74
CA THR A 70 7.71 1.27 -0.38
C THR A 70 7.75 -0.24 -0.25
N THR A 71 8.02 -0.72 0.95
CA THR A 71 8.08 -2.15 1.31
C THR A 71 6.87 -2.56 2.16
N LEU A 72 6.68 -3.87 2.34
CA LEU A 72 5.66 -4.38 3.26
C LEU A 72 5.92 -3.88 4.69
N GLU A 73 7.19 -3.85 5.12
CA GLU A 73 7.60 -3.39 6.45
C GLU A 73 7.21 -1.94 6.68
N GLU A 74 7.54 -1.03 5.76
CA GLU A 74 7.17 0.38 5.87
C GLU A 74 5.65 0.59 5.89
N VAL A 75 4.91 -0.18 5.09
CA VAL A 75 3.43 -0.15 5.10
C VAL A 75 2.89 -0.61 6.45
N LEU A 76 3.42 -1.70 7.01
CA LEU A 76 3.03 -2.19 8.34
C LEU A 76 3.37 -1.17 9.44
N GLU A 77 4.51 -0.49 9.37
CA GLU A 77 4.85 0.58 10.30
C GLU A 77 3.86 1.75 10.26
N ILE A 78 3.43 2.15 9.06
CA ILE A 78 2.40 3.18 8.89
C ILE A 78 1.10 2.72 9.54
N ILE A 79 0.66 1.50 9.26
CA ILE A 79 -0.58 0.96 9.82
C ILE A 79 -0.49 0.88 11.35
N VAL A 80 0.63 0.40 11.90
CA VAL A 80 0.85 0.36 13.35
C VAL A 80 0.74 1.76 13.97
N LYS A 81 1.25 2.81 13.31
CA LYS A 81 1.12 4.19 13.80
C LYS A 81 -0.33 4.67 13.80
N GLU A 82 -1.11 4.33 12.77
CA GLU A 82 -2.54 4.69 12.67
C GLU A 82 -3.42 3.90 13.65
N LEU A 83 -3.04 2.67 14.01
CA LEU A 83 -3.79 1.83 14.96
C LEU A 83 -3.45 2.11 16.42
N LYS A 84 -2.37 2.84 16.72
CA LYS A 84 -2.05 3.23 18.10
C LYS A 84 -3.16 4.18 18.60
N PRO A 85 -3.71 3.94 19.80
CA PRO A 85 -4.61 4.90 20.42
C PRO A 85 -3.88 6.25 20.51
N GLN A 86 -4.51 7.31 20.00
CA GLN A 86 -4.05 8.67 20.30
C GLN A 86 -4.18 8.84 21.82
N LYS A 87 -3.05 9.03 22.50
CA LYS A 87 -3.01 9.33 23.93
C LYS A 87 -3.60 10.71 24.21
#